data_AF-A0AAE2AWH3-F1
#
_entry.id   AF-A0AAE2AWH3-F1
#
_cell.length_a   1.000
_cell.length_b   1.000
_cell.length_c   1.000
_cell.angle_alpha   90.00
_cell.angle_beta   90.00
_cell.angle_gamma   90.00
#
_symmetry.space_group_name_H-M   'P 1'
#
loop_
_entity.id
_entity.type
_entity.pdbx_description
1 polymer ?
#
loop_
_entity_poly.entity_id
_entity_poly.type
_entity_poly.pdbx_seq_one_letter_code
_entity_poly.pdbx_strand_id
1 'polypeptide(L)'
;MSRKAEKRPMTDDQIAVQESRIPDIALKAFSNAYKMALANGAAVLVAKDGQLLEVTEKTSIVLRSIGAYGNLKSGTRLHIKKSSKQVTS
;
A
#
# COMPACT_ATOMS: atom_id res chain seq x y z
N MET A 1 2.11 -14.98 -38.88
CA MET A 1 0.71 -15.12 -38.46
C MET A 1 0.68 -15.68 -37.04
N SER A 2 0.57 -14.83 -36.03
CA SER A 2 0.60 -15.23 -34.60
C SER A 2 -0.79 -15.71 -34.18
N ARG A 3 -0.92 -16.98 -33.76
CA ARG A 3 -2.17 -17.52 -33.24
C ARG A 3 -2.43 -16.90 -31.87
N LYS A 4 -3.37 -15.95 -31.78
CA LYS A 4 -3.95 -15.56 -30.49
C LYS A 4 -4.69 -16.77 -29.95
N ALA A 5 -4.10 -17.48 -28.99
CA ALA A 5 -4.78 -18.56 -28.30
C ALA A 5 -6.00 -17.98 -27.57
N GLU A 6 -7.19 -18.55 -27.81
CA GLU A 6 -8.39 -18.22 -27.02
C GLU A 6 -8.09 -18.53 -25.55
N LYS A 7 -8.12 -17.48 -24.71
CA LYS A 7 -8.01 -17.65 -23.26
C LYS A 7 -9.25 -18.38 -22.80
N ARG A 8 -9.09 -19.65 -22.40
CA ARG A 8 -10.13 -20.41 -21.72
C ARG A 8 -10.53 -19.66 -20.44
N PRO A 9 -11.83 -19.61 -20.10
CA PRO A 9 -12.26 -19.03 -18.84
C PRO A 9 -11.62 -19.81 -17.68
N MET A 10 -11.09 -19.08 -16.70
CA MET A 10 -10.51 -19.67 -15.49
C MET A 10 -11.61 -20.25 -14.61
N THR A 11 -11.32 -21.39 -13.99
CA THR A 11 -12.21 -21.98 -12.99
C THR A 11 -12.10 -21.23 -11.67
N ASP A 12 -13.14 -21.30 -10.83
CA ASP A 12 -13.16 -20.63 -9.51
C ASP A 12 -11.96 -21.05 -8.64
N ASP A 13 -11.53 -22.31 -8.69
CA ASP A 13 -10.32 -22.79 -8.01
C ASP A 13 -9.04 -22.10 -8.49
N GLN A 14 -8.93 -21.85 -9.81
CA GLN A 14 -7.79 -21.14 -10.39
C GLN A 14 -7.81 -19.67 -9.98
N ILE A 15 -8.99 -19.06 -9.86
CA ILE A 15 -9.17 -17.69 -9.35
C ILE A 15 -8.75 -17.63 -7.89
N ALA A 16 -9.25 -18.53 -7.04
CA ALA A 16 -8.92 -18.56 -5.62
C ALA A 16 -7.41 -18.70 -5.37
N VAL A 17 -6.72 -19.54 -6.17
CA VAL A 17 -5.26 -19.66 -6.12
C VAL A 17 -4.57 -18.35 -6.50
N GLN A 18 -5.04 -17.63 -7.53
CA GLN A 18 -4.48 -16.32 -7.89
C GLN A 18 -4.75 -15.26 -6.83
N GLU A 19 -5.95 -15.24 -6.27
CA GLU A 19 -6.34 -14.31 -5.21
C GLU A 19 -5.51 -14.52 -3.94
N SER A 20 -5.18 -15.77 -3.61
CA SER A 20 -4.30 -16.10 -2.48
C SER A 20 -2.90 -15.47 -2.60
N ARG A 21 -2.46 -15.15 -3.84
CA ARG A 21 -1.15 -14.54 -4.12
C ARG A 21 -1.19 -13.01 -4.12
N ILE A 22 -2.38 -12.39 -4.13
CA ILE A 22 -2.53 -10.93 -4.12
C ILE A 22 -1.79 -10.27 -2.95
N PRO A 23 -1.87 -10.78 -1.69
CA PRO A 23 -1.14 -10.18 -0.58
C PRO A 23 0.37 -10.14 -0.80
N ASP A 24 0.96 -11.23 -1.29
CA ASP A 24 2.39 -11.31 -1.57
C ASP A 24 2.82 -10.38 -2.71
N ILE A 25 2.00 -10.29 -3.76
CA ILE A 25 2.25 -9.39 -4.89
C ILE A 25 2.20 -7.94 -4.42
N ALA A 26 1.20 -7.58 -3.62
CA ALA A 26 1.06 -6.24 -3.06
C ALA A 26 2.28 -5.90 -2.18
N LEU A 27 2.69 -6.80 -1.28
CA LEU A 27 3.85 -6.60 -0.42
C LEU A 27 5.14 -6.39 -1.22
N LYS A 28 5.36 -7.18 -2.27
CA LYS A 28 6.51 -7.00 -3.18
C LYS A 28 6.45 -5.67 -3.93
N ALA A 29 5.29 -5.31 -4.45
CA ALA A 29 5.10 -4.05 -5.18
C ALA A 29 5.42 -2.84 -4.28
N PHE A 30 4.91 -2.83 -3.04
CA PHE A 30 5.21 -1.77 -2.07
C PHE A 30 6.69 -1.71 -1.73
N SER A 31 7.33 -2.86 -1.46
CA SER A 31 8.77 -2.90 -1.15
C SER A 31 9.62 -2.36 -2.30
N ASN A 32 9.29 -2.75 -3.53
CA ASN A 32 10.02 -2.30 -4.72
C ASN A 32 9.81 -0.81 -4.96
N ALA A 33 8.58 -0.31 -4.87
CA ALA A 33 8.27 1.11 -5.02
C ALA A 33 9.00 1.96 -3.98
N TYR A 34 9.02 1.52 -2.72
CA TYR A 34 9.76 2.16 -1.64
C TYR A 34 11.26 2.26 -1.97
N LYS A 35 11.89 1.13 -2.33
CA LYS A 35 13.33 1.09 -2.66
C LYS A 35 13.65 1.96 -3.88
N MET A 36 12.84 1.90 -4.92
CA MET A 36 13.01 2.72 -6.12
C MET A 36 12.89 4.22 -5.81
N ALA A 37 11.90 4.61 -5.01
CA ALA A 37 11.72 6.00 -4.63
C ALA A 37 12.97 6.54 -3.91
N LEU A 38 13.49 5.80 -2.93
CA LEU A 38 14.72 6.18 -2.23
C LEU A 38 15.95 6.22 -3.14
N ALA A 39 16.12 5.21 -4.00
CA ALA A 39 17.24 5.17 -4.95
C ALA A 39 17.22 6.34 -5.96
N ASN A 40 16.02 6.85 -6.28
CA ASN A 40 15.86 8.01 -7.13
C ASN A 40 16.00 9.35 -6.37
N GLY A 41 16.38 9.32 -5.10
CA GLY A 41 16.55 10.51 -4.27
C GLY A 41 15.24 11.13 -3.78
N ALA A 42 14.11 10.43 -3.91
CA ALA A 42 12.84 10.91 -3.38
C ALA A 42 12.74 10.67 -1.86
N ALA A 43 11.91 11.47 -1.20
CA ALA A 43 11.52 11.26 0.19
C ALA A 43 10.22 10.44 0.26
N VAL A 44 10.15 9.49 1.19
CA VAL A 44 9.00 8.63 1.43
C VAL A 44 8.44 8.87 2.82
N LEU A 45 7.13 9.04 2.93
CA LEU A 45 6.44 9.16 4.21
C LEU A 45 6.16 7.77 4.78
N VAL A 46 6.69 7.49 5.97
CA VAL A 46 6.55 6.22 6.67
C VAL A 46 5.88 6.45 8.01
N ALA A 47 4.76 5.77 8.22
CA ALA A 47 4.14 5.67 9.53
C ALA A 47 4.83 4.52 10.29
N LYS A 48 5.51 4.81 11.41
CA LYS A 48 6.13 3.79 12.27
C LYS A 48 6.06 4.21 13.74
N ASP A 49 5.78 3.28 14.64
CA ASP A 49 5.79 3.49 16.10
C ASP A 49 4.93 4.69 16.57
N GLY A 50 3.80 4.90 15.90
CA GLY A 50 2.89 6.03 16.18
C GLY A 50 3.42 7.39 15.75
N GLN A 51 4.46 7.41 14.92
CA GLN A 51 5.08 8.60 14.34
C GLN A 51 4.98 8.55 12.82
N LEU A 52 4.87 9.73 12.22
CA LEU A 52 5.06 9.93 10.80
C LEU A 52 6.49 10.41 10.57
N LEU A 53 7.25 9.67 9.77
CA LEU A 53 8.63 9.95 9.41
C LEU A 53 8.72 10.30 7.93
N GLU A 54 9.60 11.23 7.61
CA GLU A 54 10.13 11.42 6.27
C GLU A 54 11.44 10.64 6.15
N VAL A 55 11.47 9.69 5.22
CA VAL A 55 12.62 8.82 5.00
C VAL A 55 13.21 9.10 3.63
N THR A 56 14.50 9.40 3.60
CA THR A 56 15.32 9.46 2.40
C THR A 56 16.34 8.33 2.42
N GLU A 57 17.19 8.23 1.40
CA GLU A 57 18.29 7.26 1.38
C GLU A 57 19.23 7.40 2.60
N LYS A 58 19.40 8.63 3.11
CA LYS A 58 20.41 8.96 4.12
C LYS A 58 19.83 9.27 5.49
N THR A 59 18.58 9.69 5.55
CA THR A 59 17.98 10.24 6.76
C THR A 59 16.59 9.66 7.01
N SER A 60 16.22 9.63 8.29
CA SER A 60 14.89 9.30 8.75
C SER A 60 14.51 10.33 9.80
N ILE A 61 13.64 11.27 9.45
CA ILE A 61 13.29 12.42 10.28
C ILE A 61 11.84 12.29 10.73
N VAL A 62 11.59 12.44 12.03
CA VAL A 62 10.24 12.43 12.58
C VAL A 62 9.56 13.76 12.27
N LEU A 63 8.46 13.73 11.53
CA LEU A 63 7.66 14.92 11.21
C LEU A 63 6.67 15.25 12.33
N ARG A 64 5.93 14.24 12.80
CA ARG A 64 4.91 14.41 13.84
C ARG A 64 4.48 13.08 14.43
N SER A 65 3.91 13.13 15.64
CA SER A 65 3.12 12.01 16.17
C SER A 65 1.78 11.90 15.45
N ILE A 66 1.38 10.66 15.16
CA ILE A 66 0.08 10.29 14.57
C ILE A 66 -0.76 9.42 15.52
N GLY A 67 -0.24 9.14 16.72
CA GLY A 67 -0.90 8.28 17.70
C GLY A 67 -0.72 6.78 17.40
N ALA A 68 -1.10 5.93 18.36
CA ALA A 68 -1.03 4.48 18.19
C ALA A 68 -2.02 4.01 17.12
N TYR A 69 -1.60 3.02 16.31
CA TYR A 69 -2.51 2.37 15.36
C TYR A 69 -3.65 1.68 16.10
N GLY A 70 -4.87 1.87 15.62
CA GLY A 70 -6.01 1.09 16.07
C GLY A 70 -5.97 -0.30 15.45
N ASN A 71 -6.11 -1.34 16.28
CA ASN A 71 -6.32 -2.69 15.78
C ASN A 71 -7.78 -2.82 15.32
N LEU A 72 -8.00 -3.04 14.03
CA LEU A 72 -9.32 -3.35 13.49
C LEU A 72 -9.54 -4.85 13.52
N LYS A 73 -10.64 -5.29 14.12
CA LYS A 73 -11.07 -6.69 14.04
C LYS A 73 -11.55 -6.98 12.63
N SER A 74 -11.37 -8.22 12.16
CA SER A 74 -12.00 -8.68 10.93
C SER A 74 -13.52 -8.45 10.99
N GLY A 75 -14.11 -7.92 9.91
CA GLY A 75 -15.51 -7.54 9.85
C GLY A 75 -15.86 -6.16 10.41
N THR A 76 -14.87 -5.37 10.90
CA THR A 76 -15.12 -4.00 11.36
C THR A 76 -15.55 -3.11 10.20
N ARG A 77 -16.75 -2.52 10.30
CA ARG A 77 -17.24 -1.52 9.34
C ARG A 77 -16.77 -0.13 9.73
N LEU A 78 -15.91 0.46 8.91
CA LEU A 78 -15.45 1.84 9.09
C LEU A 78 -16.47 2.82 8.50
N HIS A 79 -17.00 3.72 9.33
CA HIS A 79 -17.78 4.86 8.86
C HIS A 79 -16.87 6.08 8.75
N ILE A 80 -16.43 6.39 7.53
CA ILE A 80 -15.61 7.56 7.25
C ILE A 80 -16.55 8.72 6.96
N LYS A 81 -16.69 9.65 7.90
CA LYS A 81 -17.34 10.94 7.64
C LYS A 81 -16.35 11.84 6.91
N LYS A 82 -16.57 12.06 5.61
CA LYS A 82 -15.77 13.01 4.84
C LYS A 82 -16.00 14.42 5.40
N SER A 83 -14.97 15.03 5.96
CA SER A 83 -15.06 16.44 6.36
C SER A 83 -15.03 17.31 5.10
N SER A 84 -15.98 18.23 4.95
CA SER A 84 -16.07 19.17 3.83
C SER A 84 -15.12 20.37 3.97
N LYS A 85 -14.21 20.37 4.96
CA LYS A 85 -13.26 21.46 5.13
C LYS A 85 -12.33 21.48 3.92
N GLN A 86 -12.49 22.51 3.08
CA GLN A 86 -11.53 22.83 2.04
C GLN A 86 -10.16 23.01 2.68
N VAL A 87 -9.16 22.30 2.16
CA VAL A 87 -7.77 22.59 2.47
C VAL A 87 -7.43 23.84 1.67
N THR A 88 -7.43 25.00 2.33
CA THR A 88 -6.90 26.23 1.74
C THR A 88 -5.39 26.13 1.71
N SER A 89 -4.83 26.11 0.49
CA SER A 89 -3.40 26.18 0.20
C SER A 89 -2.78 27.53 0.57
#